data_AF-A0A7W5PQE1-F1
#
_entry.id   AF-A0A7W5PQE1-F1
#
_cell.length_a   1.000
_cell.length_b   1.000
_cell.length_c   1.000
_cell.angle_alpha   90.00
_cell.angle_beta   90.00
_cell.angle_gamma   90.00
#
_symmetry.space_group_name_H-M   'P 1'
#
loop_
_entity.id
_entity.type
_entity.pdbx_description
1 polymer ?
#
loop_
_entity_poly.entity_id
_entity_poly.type
_entity_poly.pdbx_seq_one_letter_code
_entity_poly.pdbx_strand_id
1 'polypeptide(L)'
;MTVIVVSGLGEASAETSSSVRPILRFADLPKAVRSDIEPKDRDCHIEESRLAYGDAFQVVDAGGKRLIIVPCGLAGAYNMPFALYGGYGEEISRAIFPLKFSETTGDTAFNIRYDRVEGRFTSFLKGRGMGDCGSYYVWRAAEPGSKDLLVLEEVRIKEECDAGGDGGPAAWPLIWKRQ
;
A
#
# COMPACT_ATOMS: atom_id res chain seq x y z
N MET A 1 -52.60 -4.39 -19.51
CA MET A 1 -52.20 -3.13 -20.15
C MET A 1 -51.80 -2.17 -19.04
N THR A 2 -50.57 -2.23 -18.55
CA THR A 2 -49.32 -1.60 -19.04
C THR A 2 -49.04 -0.31 -18.27
N VAL A 3 -47.89 -0.34 -17.59
CA VAL A 3 -47.29 0.57 -16.61
C VAL A 3 -46.69 1.80 -17.29
N ILE A 4 -46.67 2.96 -16.60
CA ILE A 4 -45.51 3.87 -16.67
C ILE A 4 -45.28 4.50 -15.28
N VAL A 5 -44.20 4.08 -14.61
CA VAL A 5 -43.55 4.86 -13.56
C VAL A 5 -42.24 5.35 -14.18
N VAL A 6 -42.11 6.66 -14.34
CA VAL A 6 -40.86 7.28 -14.79
C VAL A 6 -39.92 7.34 -13.59
N SER A 7 -39.01 6.38 -13.50
CA SER A 7 -37.86 6.45 -12.61
C SER A 7 -36.85 7.42 -13.20
N GLY A 8 -36.56 8.50 -12.47
CA GLY A 8 -35.52 9.45 -12.82
C GLY A 8 -34.17 8.75 -12.96
N LEU A 9 -33.50 9.01 -14.08
CA LEU A 9 -32.10 8.66 -14.27
C LEU A 9 -31.29 9.55 -13.32
N GLY A 10 -30.93 9.02 -12.17
CA GLY A 10 -29.81 9.53 -11.41
C GLY A 10 -28.56 9.35 -12.26
N GLU A 11 -27.97 10.47 -12.68
CA GLU A 11 -26.66 10.50 -13.30
C GLU A 11 -25.68 9.78 -12.38
N ALA A 12 -25.14 8.66 -12.87
CA ALA A 12 -24.03 7.99 -12.23
C ALA A 12 -22.85 8.96 -12.24
N SER A 13 -22.59 9.59 -11.10
CA SER A 13 -21.32 10.21 -10.79
C SER A 13 -20.24 9.20 -11.14
N ALA A 14 -19.31 9.57 -12.02
CA ALA A 14 -18.22 8.71 -12.44
C ALA A 14 -17.34 8.38 -11.23
N GLU A 15 -17.67 7.29 -10.54
CA GLU A 15 -16.80 6.69 -9.55
C GLU A 15 -15.49 6.37 -10.25
N THR A 16 -14.43 7.06 -9.83
CA THR A 16 -13.07 6.82 -10.28
C THR A 16 -12.65 5.46 -9.71
N SER A 17 -13.10 4.38 -10.36
CA SER A 17 -12.95 3.01 -9.88
C SER A 17 -11.49 2.58 -10.03
N SER A 18 -10.73 2.70 -8.93
CA SER A 18 -9.43 2.04 -8.84
C SER A 18 -9.64 0.54 -8.75
N SER A 19 -9.02 -0.23 -9.64
CA SER A 19 -9.07 -1.69 -9.58
C SER A 19 -7.89 -2.23 -8.78
N VAL A 20 -8.14 -3.19 -7.89
CA VAL A 20 -7.09 -3.82 -7.08
C VAL A 20 -7.02 -5.30 -7.39
N ARG A 21 -5.83 -5.77 -7.77
CA ARG A 21 -5.57 -7.15 -8.19
C ARG A 21 -4.46 -7.75 -7.32
N PRO A 22 -4.67 -8.93 -6.71
CA PRO A 22 -3.58 -9.66 -6.07
C PRO A 22 -2.55 -10.13 -7.09
N ILE A 23 -1.30 -10.31 -6.66
CA ILE A 23 -0.19 -10.82 -7.46
C ILE A 23 0.27 -12.11 -6.80
N LEU A 24 0.21 -13.21 -7.54
CA LEU A 24 0.42 -14.55 -6.96
C LEU A 24 1.67 -15.25 -7.51
N ARG A 25 2.23 -14.74 -8.60
CA ARG A 25 3.37 -15.33 -9.31
C ARG A 25 4.30 -14.24 -9.83
N PHE A 26 5.57 -14.56 -10.01
CA PHE A 26 6.50 -13.65 -10.65
C PHE A 26 6.07 -13.32 -12.07
N ALA A 27 5.53 -14.28 -12.82
CA ALA A 27 5.04 -14.05 -14.18
C ALA A 27 3.96 -12.95 -14.29
N ASP A 28 3.27 -12.60 -13.19
CA ASP A 28 2.27 -11.52 -13.14
C ASP A 28 2.89 -10.11 -12.98
N LEU A 29 4.22 -10.03 -12.79
CA LEU A 29 4.94 -8.79 -12.51
C LEU A 29 5.64 -8.21 -13.74
N PRO A 30 5.72 -6.87 -13.86
CA PRO A 30 6.58 -6.23 -14.84
C PRO A 30 8.04 -6.65 -14.69
N LYS A 31 8.79 -6.68 -15.79
CA LYS A 31 10.21 -7.05 -15.80
C LYS A 31 11.04 -6.23 -14.81
N ALA A 32 10.74 -4.94 -14.65
CA ALA A 32 11.43 -4.05 -13.72
C ALA A 32 11.30 -4.53 -12.26
N VAL A 33 10.11 -4.98 -11.84
CA VAL A 33 9.87 -5.51 -10.49
C VAL A 33 10.57 -6.85 -10.32
N ARG A 34 10.42 -7.74 -11.31
CA ARG A 34 11.03 -9.09 -11.33
C ARG A 34 12.55 -9.04 -11.19
N SER A 35 13.19 -8.12 -11.89
CA SER A 35 14.65 -7.95 -11.85
C SER A 35 15.17 -7.51 -10.48
N ASP A 36 14.29 -7.01 -9.60
CA ASP A 36 14.68 -6.58 -8.25
C ASP A 36 14.39 -7.64 -7.17
N ILE A 37 13.38 -8.50 -7.38
CA ILE A 37 12.91 -9.45 -6.35
C ILE A 37 13.21 -10.92 -6.65
N GLU A 38 13.49 -11.30 -7.91
CA GLU A 38 13.79 -12.69 -8.30
C GLU A 38 15.26 -13.12 -8.03
N PRO A 39 16.28 -12.27 -8.28
CA PRO A 39 17.67 -12.70 -8.14
C PRO A 39 18.13 -12.75 -6.68
N LYS A 40 18.79 -13.86 -6.31
CA LYS A 40 19.22 -14.18 -4.93
C LYS A 40 20.25 -13.23 -4.32
N ASP A 41 20.93 -12.45 -5.15
CA ASP A 41 21.97 -11.48 -4.77
C ASP A 41 21.42 -10.06 -4.54
N ARG A 42 20.10 -9.87 -4.65
CA ARG A 42 19.43 -8.58 -4.43
C ARG A 42 18.89 -8.48 -3.01
N ASP A 43 18.93 -7.27 -2.44
CA ASP A 43 18.41 -7.01 -1.09
C ASP A 43 16.91 -7.32 -0.95
N CYS A 44 16.13 -7.05 -2.01
CA CYS A 44 14.70 -7.35 -2.05
C CYS A 44 14.38 -8.80 -2.45
N HIS A 45 15.36 -9.70 -2.56
CA HIS A 45 15.12 -11.08 -2.98
C HIS A 45 14.01 -11.75 -2.15
N ILE A 46 13.07 -12.40 -2.84
CA ILE A 46 12.07 -13.28 -2.24
C ILE A 46 11.96 -14.58 -3.02
N GLU A 47 11.47 -15.63 -2.37
CA GLU A 47 11.02 -16.83 -3.07
C GLU A 47 9.60 -16.61 -3.61
N GLU A 48 9.25 -17.14 -4.79
CA GLU A 48 7.93 -16.91 -5.42
C GLU A 48 6.76 -17.31 -4.50
N SER A 49 6.95 -18.36 -3.70
CA SER A 49 5.98 -18.81 -2.71
C SER A 49 5.59 -17.71 -1.73
N ARG A 50 6.42 -16.67 -1.53
CA ARG A 50 6.11 -15.48 -0.74
C ARG A 50 4.92 -14.68 -1.30
N LEU A 51 4.75 -14.63 -2.62
CA LEU A 51 3.61 -13.93 -3.24
C LEU A 51 2.28 -14.62 -2.90
N ALA A 52 2.30 -15.94 -2.74
CA ALA A 52 1.11 -16.72 -2.42
C ALA A 52 0.58 -16.50 -1.00
N TYR A 53 1.38 -15.92 -0.08
CA TYR A 53 0.91 -15.55 1.26
C TYR A 53 0.02 -14.29 1.27
N GLY A 54 -0.21 -13.67 0.10
CA GLY A 54 -1.32 -12.74 -0.10
C GLY A 54 -0.99 -11.27 0.09
N ASP A 55 0.28 -10.90 0.20
CA ASP A 55 0.67 -9.52 0.51
C ASP A 55 1.13 -8.70 -0.70
N ALA A 56 1.21 -9.32 -1.89
CA ALA A 56 1.54 -8.62 -3.13
C ALA A 56 0.28 -8.24 -3.90
N PHE A 57 0.17 -6.98 -4.30
CA PHE A 57 -0.99 -6.48 -5.03
C PHE A 57 -0.64 -5.30 -5.91
N GLN A 58 -1.45 -5.08 -6.94
CA GLN A 58 -1.43 -3.84 -7.72
C GLN A 58 -2.75 -3.10 -7.57
N VAL A 59 -2.66 -1.78 -7.56
CA VAL A 59 -3.78 -0.83 -7.71
C VAL A 59 -3.60 -0.11 -9.05
N VAL A 60 -4.66 -0.07 -9.85
CA VAL A 60 -4.67 0.67 -11.12
C VAL A 60 -5.77 1.73 -11.07
N ASP A 61 -5.41 3.00 -11.27
CA ASP A 61 -6.39 4.08 -11.32
C ASP A 61 -7.04 4.20 -12.71
N ALA A 62 -8.06 5.06 -12.82
CA ALA A 62 -8.78 5.29 -14.08
C ALA A 62 -7.89 5.87 -15.19
N GLY A 63 -6.78 6.53 -14.85
CA GLY A 63 -5.78 7.04 -15.79
C GLY A 63 -4.74 6.01 -16.21
N GLY A 64 -4.84 4.77 -15.73
CA GLY A 64 -3.90 3.70 -16.04
C GLY A 64 -2.59 3.74 -15.24
N LYS A 65 -2.49 4.59 -14.22
CA LYS A 65 -1.36 4.57 -13.29
C LYS A 65 -1.40 3.29 -12.49
N ARG A 66 -0.28 2.59 -12.41
CA ARG A 66 -0.13 1.35 -11.66
C ARG A 66 0.70 1.62 -10.41
N LEU A 67 0.20 1.21 -9.26
CA LEU A 67 0.94 1.12 -7.99
C LEU A 67 1.05 -0.35 -7.63
N ILE A 68 2.27 -0.86 -7.54
CA ILE A 68 2.56 -2.27 -7.32
C ILE A 68 3.31 -2.38 -5.99
N ILE A 69 2.71 -3.10 -5.04
CA ILE A 69 3.27 -3.38 -3.73
C ILE A 69 3.67 -4.85 -3.70
N VAL A 70 4.92 -5.13 -3.37
CA VAL A 70 5.45 -6.50 -3.25
C VAL A 70 6.30 -6.64 -1.99
N PRO A 71 6.29 -7.82 -1.35
CA PRO A 71 7.35 -8.23 -0.43
C PRO A 71 8.76 -7.86 -0.93
N CYS A 72 9.61 -7.37 -0.06
CA CYS A 72 11.01 -7.05 -0.38
C CYS A 72 11.93 -7.58 0.73
N GLY A 73 12.62 -8.69 0.47
CA GLY A 73 13.56 -9.29 1.41
C GLY A 73 12.91 -10.20 2.47
N LEU A 74 13.65 -10.44 3.55
CA LEU A 74 13.26 -11.40 4.58
C LEU A 74 12.23 -10.82 5.56
N ALA A 75 11.22 -11.63 5.87
CA ALA A 75 10.27 -11.36 6.94
C ALA A 75 10.94 -11.43 8.31
N GLY A 76 10.70 -10.43 9.16
CA GLY A 76 10.97 -10.54 10.59
C GLY A 76 9.86 -11.32 11.32
N ALA A 77 10.01 -11.50 12.63
CA ALA A 77 9.03 -12.24 13.45
C ALA A 77 7.60 -11.64 13.43
N TYR A 78 7.48 -10.32 13.18
CA TYR A 78 6.19 -9.61 13.26
C TYR A 78 6.01 -8.51 12.19
N ASN A 79 7.05 -8.25 11.39
CA ASN A 79 7.07 -7.21 10.36
C ASN A 79 7.54 -7.81 9.03
N MET A 80 6.69 -7.66 8.02
CA MET A 80 7.02 -7.98 6.64
C MET A 80 7.36 -6.68 5.88
N PRO A 81 8.58 -6.54 5.32
CA PRO A 81 8.96 -5.40 4.48
C PRO A 81 8.35 -5.49 3.07
N PHE A 82 7.98 -4.34 2.51
CA PHE A 82 7.40 -4.18 1.18
C PHE A 82 8.08 -3.05 0.44
N ALA A 83 8.28 -3.23 -0.86
CA ALA A 83 8.70 -2.18 -1.79
C ALA A 83 7.51 -1.67 -2.61
N LEU A 84 7.59 -0.39 -3.01
CA LEU A 84 6.67 0.25 -3.94
C LEU A 84 7.30 0.37 -5.32
N TYR A 85 6.53 0.03 -6.33
CA TYR A 85 6.82 0.32 -7.72
C TYR A 85 5.63 1.04 -8.33
N GLY A 86 5.86 1.89 -9.32
CA GLY A 86 4.75 2.46 -10.07
C GLY A 86 5.16 3.21 -11.31
N GLY A 87 4.13 3.66 -12.02
CA GLY A 87 4.25 4.30 -13.32
C GLY A 87 3.10 3.89 -14.24
N TYR A 88 3.34 3.90 -15.55
CA TYR A 88 2.32 3.72 -16.57
C TYR A 88 2.74 2.66 -17.60
N GLY A 89 1.80 1.81 -18.03
CA GLY A 89 2.10 0.73 -18.98
C GLY A 89 3.26 -0.17 -18.51
N GLU A 90 4.32 -0.23 -19.31
CA GLU A 90 5.58 -0.93 -19.02
C GLU A 90 6.65 -0.04 -18.36
N GLU A 91 6.43 1.28 -18.31
CA GLU A 91 7.32 2.23 -17.64
C GLU A 91 7.06 2.19 -16.13
N ILE A 92 7.55 1.14 -15.49
CA ILE A 92 7.43 0.90 -14.05
C ILE A 92 8.82 1.02 -13.43
N SER A 93 8.94 1.82 -12.37
CA SER A 93 10.17 1.99 -11.61
C SER A 93 9.94 1.82 -10.11
N ARG A 94 11.01 1.50 -9.38
CA ARG A 94 10.99 1.48 -7.91
C ARG A 94 10.82 2.90 -7.41
N ALA A 95 9.96 3.07 -6.41
CA ALA A 95 9.69 4.34 -5.78
C ALA A 95 9.87 4.25 -4.26
N ILE A 96 9.93 5.41 -3.63
CA ILE A 96 10.07 5.56 -2.18
C ILE A 96 8.71 5.81 -1.55
N PHE A 97 8.54 5.33 -0.32
CA PHE A 97 7.39 5.71 0.49
C PHE A 97 7.62 7.11 1.06
N PRO A 98 6.66 8.05 0.92
CA PRO A 98 6.74 9.32 1.62
C PRO A 98 6.59 9.09 3.14
N LEU A 99 7.69 9.14 3.87
CA LEU A 99 7.70 8.99 5.33
C LEU A 99 7.89 10.35 6.00
N LYS A 100 7.19 10.58 7.10
CA LYS A 100 7.45 11.70 8.02
C LYS A 100 8.32 11.20 9.18
N PHE A 101 9.30 12.01 9.58
CA PHE A 101 10.20 11.79 10.73
C PHE A 101 11.12 10.57 10.67
N SER A 102 11.26 9.94 9.50
CA SER A 102 12.21 8.84 9.32
C SER A 102 13.58 9.40 8.92
N GLU A 103 14.63 9.13 9.71
CA GLU A 103 16.03 9.44 9.33
C GLU A 103 16.55 8.51 8.22
N THR A 104 15.89 7.37 8.04
CA THR A 104 16.08 6.47 6.90
C THR A 104 15.02 6.80 5.85
N THR A 105 15.40 7.30 4.68
CA THR A 105 14.51 7.22 3.51
C THR A 105 14.12 5.74 3.34
N GLY A 106 12.87 5.40 3.68
CA GLY A 106 12.39 4.04 3.63
C GLY A 106 12.06 3.66 2.20
N ASP A 107 13.00 3.02 1.52
CA ASP A 107 12.76 2.26 0.30
C ASP A 107 11.80 1.07 0.54
N THR A 108 11.50 0.80 1.81
CA THR A 108 10.56 -0.20 2.30
C THR A 108 9.59 0.38 3.33
N ALA A 109 8.39 -0.20 3.39
CA ALA A 109 7.42 0.00 4.46
C ALA A 109 6.87 -1.36 4.92
N PHE A 110 6.22 -1.41 6.09
CA PHE A 110 5.93 -2.67 6.77
C PHE A 110 4.45 -3.01 6.84
N ASN A 111 4.14 -4.30 6.68
CA ASN A 111 2.80 -4.88 6.82
C ASN A 111 1.73 -4.08 6.04
N ILE A 112 2.02 -3.77 4.77
CA ILE A 112 1.20 -2.85 3.99
C ILE A 112 -0.16 -3.47 3.67
N ARG A 113 -1.21 -2.65 3.72
CA ARG A 113 -2.55 -3.00 3.25
C ARG A 113 -3.13 -1.91 2.36
N TYR A 114 -4.15 -2.27 1.58
CA TYR A 114 -4.95 -1.31 0.83
C TYR A 114 -6.43 -1.48 1.19
N ASP A 115 -7.02 -0.39 1.68
CA ASP A 115 -8.46 -0.27 1.90
C ASP A 115 -9.11 0.25 0.61
N ARG A 116 -9.92 -0.61 -0.03
CA ARG A 116 -10.62 -0.26 -1.27
C ARG A 116 -11.77 0.72 -1.06
N VAL A 117 -12.36 0.73 0.13
CA VAL A 117 -13.50 1.59 0.47
C VAL A 117 -13.00 3.01 0.69
N GLU A 118 -11.90 3.16 1.44
CA GLU A 118 -11.32 4.47 1.72
C GLU A 118 -10.31 4.93 0.65
N GLY A 119 -9.88 4.04 -0.24
CA GLY A 119 -8.86 4.31 -1.26
C GLY A 119 -7.46 4.52 -0.66
N ARG A 120 -7.17 3.91 0.49
CA ARG A 120 -5.99 4.20 1.31
C ARG A 120 -5.02 3.04 1.38
N PHE A 121 -3.74 3.35 1.29
CA PHE A 121 -2.66 2.45 1.66
C PHE A 121 -2.31 2.69 3.12
N THR A 122 -2.07 1.62 3.87
CA THR A 122 -1.63 1.71 5.26
C THR A 122 -0.36 0.91 5.44
N SER A 123 0.56 1.40 6.27
CA SER A 123 1.70 0.63 6.76
C SER A 123 1.66 0.60 8.27
N PHE A 124 1.91 -0.57 8.83
CA PHE A 124 1.98 -0.76 10.26
C PHE A 124 3.30 -1.45 10.63
N LEU A 125 4.26 -0.69 11.13
CA LEU A 125 5.46 -1.24 11.77
C LEU A 125 5.14 -1.51 13.23
N LYS A 126 5.10 -2.79 13.61
CA LYS A 126 4.86 -3.20 14.99
C LYS A 126 6.15 -3.08 15.81
N GLY A 127 6.05 -2.59 17.04
CA GLY A 127 7.17 -2.63 18.00
C GLY A 127 7.45 -4.04 18.52
N ARG A 128 6.40 -4.86 18.69
CA ARG A 128 6.48 -6.28 19.08
C ARG A 128 5.32 -7.10 18.51
N GLY A 129 5.34 -8.41 18.72
CA GLY A 129 4.38 -9.36 18.14
C GLY A 129 2.90 -9.03 18.37
N MET A 130 2.55 -8.45 19.53
CA MET A 130 1.16 -8.06 19.84
C MET A 130 0.68 -6.85 19.03
N GLY A 131 1.59 -6.00 18.55
CA GLY A 131 1.22 -4.78 17.80
C GLY A 131 0.45 -3.76 18.64
N ASP A 132 0.74 -3.68 19.94
CA ASP A 132 0.19 -2.69 20.90
C ASP A 132 0.96 -1.36 20.92
N CYS A 133 2.04 -1.27 20.13
CA CYS A 133 2.91 -0.09 19.95
C CYS A 133 3.58 -0.15 18.57
N GLY A 134 4.13 0.98 18.12
CA GLY A 134 4.84 1.11 16.86
C GLY A 134 4.46 2.37 16.08
N SER A 135 4.61 2.31 14.75
CA SER A 135 4.29 3.42 13.85
C SER A 135 3.30 3.00 12.76
N TYR A 136 2.36 3.90 12.46
CA TYR A 136 1.30 3.71 11.50
C TYR A 136 1.26 4.87 10.51
N TYR A 137 1.35 4.53 9.23
CA TYR A 137 1.35 5.49 8.13
C TYR A 137 0.14 5.24 7.24
N VAL A 138 -0.48 6.32 6.78
CA VAL A 138 -1.59 6.27 5.82
C VAL A 138 -1.22 7.10 4.61
N TRP A 139 -1.36 6.53 3.42
CA TRP A 139 -1.20 7.21 2.15
C TRP A 139 -2.45 7.05 1.29
N ARG A 140 -2.57 7.95 0.32
CA ARG A 140 -3.45 7.78 -0.85
C ARG A 140 -2.59 7.75 -2.11
N ALA A 141 -3.10 7.13 -3.17
CA ALA A 141 -2.57 7.38 -4.50
C ALA A 141 -2.62 8.89 -4.80
N ALA A 142 -1.56 9.44 -5.38
CA ALA A 142 -1.59 10.82 -5.83
C ALA A 142 -2.62 11.01 -6.96
N GLU A 143 -3.09 12.23 -7.15
CA GLU A 143 -4.00 12.54 -8.26
C GLU A 143 -3.35 12.29 -9.63
N PRO A 144 -4.15 12.03 -10.68
CA PRO A 144 -3.65 11.95 -12.06
C PRO A 144 -2.83 13.18 -12.45
N GLY A 145 -1.70 12.97 -13.12
CA GLY A 145 -0.79 14.04 -13.54
C GLY A 145 0.19 14.53 -12.46
N SER A 146 0.07 14.05 -11.21
CA SER A 146 1.12 14.27 -10.20
C SER A 146 2.40 13.53 -10.57
N LYS A 147 3.55 14.12 -10.22
CA LYS A 147 4.85 13.43 -10.27
C LYS A 147 5.00 12.39 -9.16
N ASP A 148 4.26 12.56 -8.07
CA ASP A 148 4.29 11.65 -6.93
C ASP A 148 3.37 10.44 -7.21
N LEU A 149 3.76 9.28 -6.66
CA LEU A 149 2.92 8.07 -6.72
C LEU A 149 1.94 7.99 -5.55
N LEU A 150 2.42 8.37 -4.36
CA LEU A 150 1.67 8.36 -3.11
C LEU A 150 1.73 9.74 -2.46
N VAL A 151 0.68 10.08 -1.73
CA VAL A 151 0.63 11.26 -0.87
C VAL A 151 0.37 10.78 0.55
N LEU A 152 1.24 11.16 1.48
CA LEU A 152 1.07 10.87 2.91
C LEU A 152 -0.11 11.68 3.46
N GLU A 153 -1.03 11.00 4.15
CA GLU A 153 -2.22 11.60 4.75
C GLU A 153 -2.11 11.70 6.27
N GLU A 154 -1.56 10.67 6.92
CA GLU A 154 -1.59 10.54 8.37
C GLU A 154 -0.41 9.74 8.90
N VAL A 155 0.11 10.15 10.07
CA VAL A 155 1.11 9.42 10.84
C VAL A 155 0.68 9.36 12.30
N ARG A 156 0.64 8.14 12.83
CA ARG A 156 0.40 7.87 14.25
C ARG A 156 1.54 7.03 14.82
N ILE A 157 1.91 7.31 16.06
CA ILE A 157 2.98 6.59 16.74
C ILE A 157 2.55 6.37 18.19
N LYS A 158 2.73 5.14 18.67
CA LYS A 158 2.67 4.80 20.08
C LYS A 158 4.00 4.17 20.45
N GLU A 159 4.79 4.87 21.25
CA GLU A 159 6.15 4.44 21.59
C GLU A 159 6.16 3.33 22.64
N GLU A 160 5.28 3.41 23.63
CA GLU A 160 5.24 2.47 24.74
C GLU A 160 4.39 1.23 24.43
N CYS A 161 4.94 0.04 24.70
CA CYS A 161 4.26 -1.23 24.55
C CYS A 161 3.71 -1.69 25.91
N ASP A 162 2.51 -1.25 26.25
CA ASP A 162 1.85 -1.40 27.55
C ASP A 162 0.85 -2.56 27.62
N ALA A 163 0.79 -3.41 26.58
CA ALA A 163 -0.24 -4.44 26.36
C ALA A 163 -1.67 -3.90 26.20
N GLY A 164 -1.83 -2.58 26.12
CA GLY A 164 -3.07 -1.90 25.76
C GLY A 164 -3.25 -1.90 24.25
N GLY A 165 -4.25 -2.63 23.77
CA GLY A 165 -4.58 -2.63 22.34
C GLY A 165 -5.11 -1.28 21.85
N ASP A 166 -5.61 -0.41 22.74
CA ASP A 166 -6.13 0.94 22.49
C ASP A 166 -7.07 1.11 21.29
N GLY A 167 -7.70 0.04 20.79
CA GLY A 167 -8.48 0.08 19.54
C GLY A 167 -7.64 0.01 18.26
N GLY A 168 -6.35 -0.26 18.37
CA GLY A 168 -5.41 -0.48 17.29
C GLY A 168 -4.73 0.79 16.78
N PRO A 169 -3.90 0.67 15.72
CA PRO A 169 -3.07 1.78 15.25
C PRO A 169 -3.82 3.06 14.85
N ALA A 170 -5.08 2.93 14.43
CA ALA A 170 -5.93 4.07 14.06
C ALA A 170 -6.33 4.96 15.26
N ALA A 171 -6.23 4.44 16.49
CA ALA A 171 -6.58 5.15 17.72
C ALA A 171 -5.36 5.72 18.46
N TRP A 172 -4.14 5.38 18.02
CA TRP A 172 -2.90 5.89 18.61
C TRP A 172 -2.73 7.40 18.46
N PRO A 173 -1.85 8.03 19.25
CA PRO A 173 -1.57 9.46 19.15
C PRO A 173 -1.30 9.92 17.70
N LEU A 174 -2.01 10.96 17.28
CA LEU A 174 -1.83 11.59 15.98
C LEU A 174 -0.59 12.48 16.02
N ILE A 175 0.46 12.09 15.30
CA ILE A 175 1.73 12.83 15.23
C ILE A 175 1.70 13.85 14.11
N TRP A 176 1.11 13.47 12.97
CA TRP A 176 1.01 14.34 11.82
C TRP A 176 -0.21 13.99 10.98
N LYS A 177 -0.84 15.01 10.43
CA LYS A 177 -1.91 14.89 9.44
C LYS A 177 -1.70 15.92 8.34
N ARG A 178 -1.96 15.52 7.10
CA ARG A 178 -1.99 16.44 5.97
C ARG A 178 -3.06 17.51 6.23
N GLN A 179 -2.67 18.78 6.05
CA GLN A 179 -3.57 19.94 6.13
C GLN A 179 -4.34 20.12 4.84
#